data_AF-A0A4Y2WF78-F1
#
_entry.id   AF-A0A4Y2WF78-F1
#
_cell.length_a   1.000
_cell.length_b   1.000
_cell.length_c   1.000
_cell.angle_alpha   90.00
_cell.angle_beta   90.00
_cell.angle_gamma   90.00
#
_symmetry.space_group_name_H-M   'P 1'
#
loop_
_entity.id
_entity.type
_entity.pdbx_description
1 polymer ?
#
loop_
_entity_poly.entity_id
_entity_poly.type
_entity_poly.pdbx_seq_one_letter_code
_entity_poly.pdbx_strand_id
1 'polypeptide(L)'
;LTEFVRGCVVGLREGGFSFSDIAERLGRNVSTVHDCWQQRSREGTASRRPGSGRPRDTTEREDRRVRRMAVAHRTASSAEIRAVVGATVTQLTVTNRLLQGQLRAIRPVVCIPLTPNHCRLRREWCEARAHRRLQPALTVPVLTDQVLQAWNPTPQTNIRCLYGTMHARLHACIQNSGGYTGY
;
A
#
# COMPACT_ATOMS: atom_id res chain seq x y z
N LEU A 1 -2.96 -10.86 -34.80
CA LEU A 1 -3.29 -9.62 -35.55
C LEU A 1 -3.04 -8.43 -34.65
N THR A 2 -2.52 -7.33 -35.19
CA THR A 2 -2.45 -6.05 -34.47
C THR A 2 -3.87 -5.45 -34.37
N GLU A 3 -4.09 -4.57 -33.40
CA GLU A 3 -5.39 -3.90 -33.22
C GLU A 3 -5.83 -3.15 -34.48
N PHE A 4 -4.89 -2.48 -35.17
CA PHE A 4 -5.14 -1.82 -36.45
C PHE A 4 -5.69 -2.79 -37.51
N VAL A 5 -5.02 -3.94 -37.73
CA VAL A 5 -5.45 -4.92 -38.73
C VAL A 5 -6.81 -5.53 -38.38
N ARG A 6 -7.11 -5.71 -37.08
CA ARG A 6 -8.44 -6.15 -36.63
C ARG A 6 -9.52 -5.10 -36.93
N GLY A 7 -9.20 -3.83 -36.74
CA GLY A 7 -10.05 -2.71 -37.15
C GLY A 7 -10.31 -2.73 -38.67
N CYS A 8 -9.28 -2.96 -39.49
CA CYS A 8 -9.45 -3.10 -40.94
C CYS A 8 -10.34 -4.29 -41.32
N VAL A 9 -10.20 -5.44 -40.65
CA VAL A 9 -11.08 -6.61 -40.88
C VAL A 9 -12.54 -6.23 -40.60
N VAL A 10 -12.82 -5.56 -39.49
CA VAL A 10 -14.18 -5.16 -39.12
C VAL A 10 -14.73 -4.15 -40.13
N GLY A 11 -13.98 -3.09 -40.44
CA GLY A 11 -14.44 -2.05 -41.37
C GLY A 11 -14.69 -2.56 -42.79
N LEU A 12 -13.79 -3.40 -43.33
CA LEU A 12 -13.99 -4.01 -44.65
C LEU A 12 -15.18 -4.98 -44.64
N ARG A 13 -15.38 -5.72 -43.55
CA ARG A 13 -16.50 -6.65 -43.47
C ARG A 13 -17.85 -5.92 -43.36
N GLU A 14 -17.90 -4.81 -42.64
CA GLU A 14 -19.07 -3.93 -42.61
C GLU A 14 -19.31 -3.24 -43.96
N GLY A 15 -18.24 -2.96 -44.71
CA GLY A 15 -18.30 -2.49 -46.10
C GLY A 15 -18.73 -3.54 -47.12
N GLY A 16 -19.14 -4.74 -46.69
CA GLY A 16 -19.73 -5.77 -47.55
C GLY A 16 -18.74 -6.73 -48.22
N PHE A 17 -17.43 -6.59 -47.99
CA PHE A 17 -16.43 -7.47 -48.60
C PHE A 17 -16.53 -8.91 -48.06
N SER A 18 -16.19 -9.90 -48.90
CA SER A 18 -16.15 -11.30 -48.50
C SER A 18 -14.92 -11.59 -47.61
N PHE A 19 -14.94 -12.68 -46.84
CA PHE A 19 -13.79 -13.04 -46.00
C PHE A 19 -12.54 -13.35 -46.82
N SER A 20 -12.70 -13.89 -48.04
CA SER A 20 -11.60 -14.18 -48.96
C SER A 20 -10.96 -12.90 -49.48
N ASP A 21 -11.76 -11.91 -49.90
CA ASP A 21 -11.24 -10.63 -50.40
C ASP A 21 -10.49 -9.87 -49.30
N ILE A 22 -11.02 -9.90 -48.08
CA ILE A 22 -10.39 -9.26 -46.92
C ILE A 22 -9.07 -9.96 -46.58
N ALA A 23 -9.05 -11.29 -46.64
CA ALA A 23 -7.85 -12.09 -46.39
C ALA A 23 -6.74 -11.80 -47.40
N GLU A 24 -7.08 -11.74 -48.69
CA GLU A 24 -6.17 -11.37 -49.77
C GLU A 24 -5.61 -9.96 -49.58
N ARG A 25 -6.50 -8.98 -49.37
CA ARG A 25 -6.12 -7.56 -49.22
C ARG A 25 -5.24 -7.27 -48.00
N LEU A 26 -5.41 -8.04 -46.92
CA LEU A 26 -4.64 -7.88 -45.68
C LEU A 26 -3.45 -8.84 -45.59
N GLY A 27 -3.26 -9.73 -46.58
CA GLY A 27 -2.23 -10.78 -46.56
C GLY A 27 -2.35 -11.71 -45.35
N ARG A 28 -3.58 -12.13 -45.01
CA ARG A 28 -3.87 -13.01 -43.86
C ARG A 28 -4.64 -14.24 -44.30
N ASN A 29 -4.65 -15.26 -43.44
CA ASN A 29 -5.45 -16.46 -43.68
C ASN A 29 -6.96 -16.14 -43.48
N VAL A 30 -7.82 -16.67 -44.35
CA VAL A 30 -9.28 -16.54 -44.30
C VAL A 30 -9.83 -16.94 -42.92
N SER A 31 -9.33 -18.03 -42.31
CA SER A 31 -9.72 -18.46 -40.97
C SER A 31 -9.41 -17.41 -39.91
N THR A 32 -8.28 -16.71 -40.01
CA THR A 32 -7.93 -15.63 -39.07
C THR A 32 -8.85 -14.43 -39.20
N VAL A 33 -9.27 -14.09 -40.43
CA VAL A 33 -10.24 -13.02 -40.70
C VAL A 33 -11.61 -13.41 -40.17
N HIS A 34 -12.05 -14.64 -40.45
CA HIS A 34 -13.30 -15.21 -39.96
C HIS A 34 -13.35 -15.22 -38.42
N ASP A 35 -12.32 -15.72 -37.75
CA ASP A 35 -12.24 -15.76 -36.28
C ASP A 35 -12.25 -14.37 -35.66
N CYS A 36 -11.57 -13.40 -36.30
CA CYS A 36 -11.58 -12.02 -35.87
C CYS A 36 -12.99 -11.41 -35.95
N TRP A 37 -13.70 -11.64 -37.06
CA TRP A 37 -15.08 -11.19 -37.22
C TRP A 37 -16.02 -11.88 -36.23
N GLN A 38 -15.91 -13.19 -36.09
CA GLN A 38 -16.74 -13.98 -35.18
C GLN A 38 -16.54 -13.56 -33.72
N GLN A 39 -15.30 -13.24 -33.32
CA GLN A 39 -15.00 -12.67 -32.01
C GLN A 39 -15.71 -11.31 -31.85
N ARG A 40 -15.56 -10.39 -32.82
CA ARG A 40 -16.24 -9.08 -32.78
C ARG A 40 -17.75 -9.22 -32.68
N SER A 41 -18.37 -10.13 -33.43
CA SER A 41 -19.81 -10.36 -33.37
C SER A 41 -20.28 -10.87 -32.01
N ARG A 42 -19.43 -11.62 -31.28
CA ARG A 42 -19.75 -12.16 -29.95
C ARG A 42 -19.50 -11.16 -28.82
N GLU A 43 -18.42 -10.38 -28.90
CA GLU A 43 -17.95 -9.53 -27.80
C GLU A 43 -18.23 -8.04 -28.01
N GLY A 44 -18.64 -7.63 -29.21
CA GLY A 44 -18.84 -6.23 -29.57
C GLY A 44 -17.53 -5.44 -29.72
N THR A 45 -16.36 -6.05 -29.52
CA THR A 45 -15.06 -5.41 -29.64
C THR A 45 -14.16 -6.11 -30.66
N ALA A 46 -13.45 -5.30 -31.43
CA ALA A 46 -12.39 -5.78 -32.32
C ALA A 46 -11.09 -6.08 -31.53
N SER A 47 -11.04 -5.74 -30.24
CA SER A 47 -9.82 -5.89 -29.45
C SER A 47 -9.51 -7.34 -29.09
N ARG A 48 -8.21 -7.64 -28.98
CA ARG A 48 -7.78 -8.97 -28.55
C ARG A 48 -8.16 -9.20 -27.08
N ARG A 49 -8.74 -10.37 -26.78
CA ARG A 49 -8.92 -10.81 -25.39
C ARG A 49 -7.58 -10.81 -24.66
N PRO A 50 -7.49 -10.22 -23.45
CA PRO A 50 -6.35 -10.40 -22.58
C PRO A 50 -6.10 -11.90 -22.36
N GLY A 51 -4.85 -12.33 -22.42
CA GLY A 51 -4.50 -13.70 -22.05
C GLY A 51 -4.82 -13.94 -20.57
N SER A 52 -5.25 -15.15 -20.23
CA SER A 52 -5.50 -15.54 -18.83
C SER A 52 -4.26 -15.52 -17.94
N GLY A 53 -3.06 -15.53 -18.55
CA GLY A 53 -1.79 -15.52 -17.84
C GLY A 53 -1.49 -16.85 -17.14
N ARG A 54 -0.38 -16.90 -16.42
CA ARG A 54 0.00 -18.06 -15.62
C ARG A 54 -0.82 -18.09 -14.31
N PRO A 55 -1.38 -19.25 -13.91
CA PRO A 55 -2.01 -19.41 -12.60
C PRO A 55 -1.07 -19.01 -11.46
N ARG A 56 -1.66 -18.52 -10.37
CA ARG A 56 -0.92 -18.12 -9.17
C ARG A 56 -0.51 -19.35 -8.36
N ASP A 57 0.72 -19.33 -7.84
CA ASP A 57 1.19 -20.34 -6.88
C ASP A 57 0.57 -20.18 -5.48
N THR A 58 -0.03 -19.01 -5.17
CA THR A 58 -0.70 -18.76 -3.89
C THR A 58 -2.20 -18.57 -4.06
N THR A 59 -2.93 -19.00 -3.04
CA THR A 59 -4.37 -18.80 -2.88
C THR A 59 -4.68 -17.50 -2.14
N GLU A 60 -5.90 -16.98 -2.30
CA GLU A 60 -6.33 -15.77 -1.58
C GLU A 60 -6.37 -15.98 -0.05
N ARG A 61 -6.54 -17.22 0.42
CA ARG A 61 -6.49 -17.56 1.84
C ARG A 61 -5.07 -17.41 2.40
N GLU A 62 -4.07 -17.88 1.66
CA GLU A 62 -2.66 -17.73 2.03
C GLU A 62 -2.24 -16.26 1.98
N ASP A 63 -2.61 -15.53 0.92
CA ASP A 63 -2.31 -14.10 0.79
C ASP A 63 -2.90 -13.30 1.98
N ARG A 64 -4.13 -13.60 2.41
CA ARG A 64 -4.71 -13.02 3.64
C ARG A 64 -3.97 -13.41 4.91
N ARG A 65 -3.43 -14.61 5.00
CA ARG A 65 -2.63 -15.05 6.16
C ARG A 65 -1.29 -14.31 6.19
N VAL A 66 -0.61 -14.20 5.05
CA VAL A 66 0.63 -13.41 4.87
C VAL A 66 0.43 -11.96 5.32
N ARG A 67 -0.63 -11.29 4.83
CA ARG A 67 -0.93 -9.90 5.20
C ARG A 67 -1.19 -9.75 6.70
N ARG A 68 -1.98 -10.64 7.31
CA ARG A 68 -2.24 -10.61 8.76
C ARG A 68 -0.97 -10.80 9.58
N MET A 69 -0.12 -11.74 9.19
CA MET A 69 1.16 -11.98 9.88
C MET A 69 2.07 -10.75 9.83
N ALA A 70 2.17 -10.09 8.68
CA ALA A 70 2.98 -8.87 8.55
C ALA A 70 2.44 -7.71 9.40
N VAL A 71 1.12 -7.56 9.52
CA VAL A 71 0.51 -6.51 10.35
C VAL A 71 0.72 -6.80 11.84
N ALA A 72 0.54 -8.06 12.26
CA ALA A 72 0.75 -8.47 13.64
C ALA A 72 2.23 -8.37 14.07
N HIS A 73 3.15 -8.72 13.17
CA HIS A 73 4.59 -8.73 13.42
C HIS A 73 5.31 -7.82 12.43
N ARG A 74 5.23 -6.50 12.65
CA ARG A 74 5.73 -5.47 11.69
C ARG A 74 7.22 -5.55 11.37
N THR A 75 8.02 -6.18 12.24
CA THR A 75 9.47 -6.35 12.06
C THR A 75 9.85 -7.71 11.49
N ALA A 76 8.88 -8.61 11.30
CA ALA A 76 9.15 -9.93 10.73
C ALA A 76 9.53 -9.81 9.24
N SER A 77 10.59 -10.50 8.88
CA SER A 77 11.07 -10.67 7.51
C SER A 77 10.10 -11.53 6.69
N SER A 78 10.20 -11.45 5.36
CA SER A 78 9.45 -12.33 4.46
C SER A 78 9.78 -13.81 4.68
N ALA A 79 11.01 -14.13 5.13
CA ALA A 79 11.43 -15.48 5.49
C ALA A 79 10.69 -16.01 6.72
N GLU A 80 10.59 -15.21 7.78
CA GLU A 80 9.86 -15.56 9.00
C GLU A 80 8.36 -15.67 8.74
N ILE A 81 7.79 -14.74 7.98
CA ILE A 81 6.38 -14.79 7.57
C ILE A 81 6.12 -16.06 6.76
N ARG A 82 7.00 -16.42 5.82
CA ARG A 82 6.89 -17.67 5.06
C ARG A 82 6.89 -18.89 5.99
N ALA A 83 7.84 -18.95 6.92
CA ALA A 83 7.98 -20.07 7.85
C ALA A 83 6.71 -20.28 8.68
N VAL A 84 6.11 -19.20 9.18
CA VAL A 84 4.86 -19.30 9.97
C VAL A 84 3.65 -19.64 9.11
N VAL A 85 3.56 -19.06 7.90
CA VAL A 85 2.46 -19.36 6.97
C VAL A 85 2.56 -20.80 6.45
N GLY A 86 3.74 -21.43 6.50
CA GLY A 86 3.97 -22.79 6.01
C GLY A 86 3.76 -22.90 4.50
N ALA A 87 3.89 -21.78 3.78
CA ALA A 87 3.70 -21.78 2.34
C ALA A 87 4.95 -22.34 1.66
N THR A 88 4.77 -23.23 0.70
CA THR A 88 5.82 -23.80 -0.17
C THR A 88 6.42 -22.78 -1.14
N VAL A 89 5.92 -21.54 -1.14
CA VAL A 89 6.35 -20.50 -2.06
C VAL A 89 7.68 -19.85 -1.65
N THR A 90 8.31 -19.17 -2.61
CA THR A 90 9.57 -18.46 -2.36
C THR A 90 9.38 -17.23 -1.48
N GLN A 91 10.46 -16.76 -0.85
CA GLN A 91 10.45 -15.49 -0.10
C GLN A 91 10.06 -14.30 -1.01
N LEU A 92 10.51 -14.32 -2.27
CA LEU A 92 10.16 -13.29 -3.25
C LEU A 92 8.65 -13.25 -3.51
N THR A 93 8.00 -14.41 -3.60
CA THR A 93 6.54 -14.48 -3.73
C THR A 93 5.85 -13.80 -2.55
N VAL A 94 6.28 -14.10 -1.31
CA VAL A 94 5.75 -13.44 -0.10
C VAL A 94 5.94 -11.93 -0.15
N THR A 95 7.13 -11.45 -0.52
CA THR A 95 7.40 -10.01 -0.69
C THR A 95 6.47 -9.38 -1.72
N ASN A 96 6.27 -10.01 -2.88
CA ASN A 96 5.36 -9.53 -3.92
C ASN A 96 3.91 -9.44 -3.41
N ARG A 97 3.46 -10.39 -2.58
CA ARG A 97 2.12 -10.34 -1.97
C ARG A 97 1.97 -9.21 -0.97
N LEU A 98 3.00 -8.95 -0.17
CA LEU A 98 3.01 -7.82 0.75
C LEU A 98 2.94 -6.49 -0.02
N LEU A 99 3.73 -6.35 -1.09
CA LEU A 99 3.72 -5.17 -1.95
C LEU A 99 2.36 -4.94 -2.64
N GLN A 100 1.74 -6.00 -3.17
CA GLN A 100 0.37 -5.93 -3.71
C GLN A 100 -0.65 -5.48 -2.66
N GLY A 101 -0.43 -5.87 -1.40
CA GLY A 101 -1.22 -5.41 -0.26
C GLY A 101 -0.79 -4.06 0.32
N GLN A 102 0.12 -3.32 -0.35
CA GLN A 102 0.66 -2.02 0.09
C GLN A 102 1.37 -2.08 1.46
N LEU A 103 1.78 -3.28 1.88
CA LEU A 103 2.56 -3.50 3.10
C LEU A 103 4.04 -3.40 2.75
N ARG A 104 4.58 -2.20 2.93
CA ARG A 104 6.00 -1.91 2.72
C ARG A 104 6.60 -1.34 3.99
N ALA A 105 7.77 -1.84 4.37
CA ALA A 105 8.59 -1.16 5.36
C ALA A 105 9.09 0.17 4.76
N ILE A 106 8.67 1.29 5.34
CA ILE A 106 9.13 2.63 4.95
C ILE A 106 10.13 3.09 5.99
N ARG A 107 11.35 3.41 5.54
CA ARG A 107 12.33 4.13 6.34
C ARG A 107 12.19 5.63 6.04
N PRO A 108 12.00 6.49 7.05
CA PRO A 108 12.03 7.94 6.84
C PRO A 108 13.38 8.36 6.24
N VAL A 109 13.35 9.24 5.24
CA VAL A 109 14.56 9.77 4.58
C VAL A 109 15.28 10.76 5.51
N VAL A 110 14.52 11.58 6.22
CA VAL A 110 15.01 12.54 7.20
C VAL A 110 14.30 12.28 8.53
N CYS A 111 15.08 12.15 9.60
CA CYS A 111 14.59 12.18 10.97
C CYS A 111 15.19 13.42 11.62
N ILE A 112 14.39 14.23 12.30
CA ILE A 112 14.92 15.31 13.16
C ILE A 112 15.67 14.63 14.32
N PRO A 113 17.00 14.77 14.43
CA PRO A 113 17.74 14.13 15.50
C PRO A 113 17.30 14.71 16.85
N LEU A 114 17.01 13.85 17.81
CA LEU A 114 16.78 14.30 19.19
C LEU A 114 18.12 14.78 19.75
N THR A 115 18.13 16.02 20.26
CA THR A 115 19.28 16.53 21.01
C THR A 115 19.46 15.72 22.30
N PRO A 116 20.66 15.66 22.89
CA PRO A 116 20.88 14.94 24.15
C PRO A 116 19.94 15.37 25.28
N ASN A 117 19.58 16.66 25.34
CA ASN A 117 18.62 17.17 26.32
C ASN A 117 17.20 16.66 26.05
N HIS A 118 16.76 16.60 24.79
CA HIS A 118 15.47 15.99 24.43
C HIS A 118 15.42 14.50 24.78
N CYS A 119 16.51 13.75 24.53
CA CYS A 119 16.60 12.34 24.92
C CYS A 119 16.46 12.16 26.44
N ARG A 120 17.19 12.96 27.23
CA ARG A 120 17.14 12.93 28.70
C ARG A 120 15.73 13.22 29.22
N LEU A 121 15.11 14.33 28.78
CA LEU A 121 13.78 14.74 29.23
C LEU A 121 12.70 13.71 28.87
N ARG A 122 12.78 13.12 27.66
CA ARG A 122 11.85 12.05 27.25
C ARG A 122 12.02 10.80 28.11
N ARG A 123 13.26 10.43 28.44
CA ARG A 123 13.54 9.28 29.31
C ARG A 123 13.02 9.52 30.73
N GLU A 124 13.34 10.65 31.34
CA GLU A 124 12.85 11.04 32.68
C GLU A 124 11.31 11.06 32.73
N TRP A 125 10.67 11.57 31.67
CA TRP A 125 9.21 11.59 31.57
C TRP A 125 8.59 10.19 31.52
N CYS A 126 9.21 9.27 30.76
CA CYS A 126 8.80 7.87 30.66
C CYS A 126 9.05 7.12 31.98
N GLU A 127 10.21 7.26 32.60
CA GLU A 127 10.56 6.64 33.88
C GLU A 127 9.60 7.08 34.99
N ALA A 128 9.31 8.38 35.08
CA ALA A 128 8.36 8.95 36.03
C ALA A 128 6.91 8.44 35.84
N ARG A 129 6.59 7.79 34.70
CA ARG A 129 5.26 7.29 34.37
C ARG A 129 5.23 5.80 34.07
N ALA A 130 6.35 5.10 34.13
CA ALA A 130 6.47 3.67 33.83
C ALA A 130 5.62 2.80 34.77
N HIS A 131 5.35 3.29 35.98
CA HIS A 131 4.55 2.64 37.01
C HIS A 131 3.06 3.05 36.99
N ARG A 132 2.64 3.99 36.13
CA ARG A 132 1.22 4.33 35.96
C ARG A 132 0.52 3.25 35.16
N ARG A 133 0.05 2.20 35.83
CA ARG A 133 -1.02 1.34 35.31
C ARG A 133 -2.36 2.00 35.61
N LEU A 134 -3.07 2.45 34.57
CA LEU A 134 -4.48 2.80 34.71
C LEU A 134 -5.21 1.50 35.03
N GLN A 135 -5.82 1.42 36.22
CA GLN A 135 -6.66 0.29 36.57
C GLN A 135 -7.90 0.28 35.66
N PRO A 136 -8.40 -0.89 35.21
CA PRO A 136 -9.60 -0.93 34.39
C PRO A 136 -10.75 -0.19 35.09
N ALA A 137 -11.25 0.88 34.47
CA ALA A 137 -12.39 1.61 35.00
C ALA A 137 -13.67 0.82 34.71
N LEU A 138 -14.37 0.40 35.76
CA LEU A 138 -15.63 -0.34 35.66
C LEU A 138 -16.84 0.57 35.35
N THR A 139 -16.68 1.88 35.49
CA THR A 139 -17.73 2.89 35.24
C THR A 139 -17.14 4.18 34.64
N VAL A 140 -17.96 4.91 33.87
CA VAL A 140 -17.57 6.16 33.19
C VAL A 140 -17.04 7.24 34.15
N PRO A 141 -17.64 7.48 35.35
CA PRO A 141 -17.11 8.49 36.28
C PRO A 141 -15.72 8.14 36.81
N VAL A 142 -15.44 6.86 37.07
CA VAL A 142 -14.12 6.38 37.52
C VAL A 142 -13.09 6.56 36.40
N LEU A 143 -13.47 6.30 35.15
CA LEU A 143 -12.60 6.57 34.00
C LEU A 143 -12.28 8.06 33.88
N THR A 144 -13.29 8.93 34.03
CA THR A 144 -13.10 10.39 33.95
C THR A 144 -12.14 10.88 35.03
N ASP A 145 -12.29 10.43 36.27
CA ASP A 145 -11.41 10.81 37.39
C ASP A 145 -9.97 10.34 37.16
N GLN A 146 -9.79 9.10 36.71
CA GLN A 146 -8.46 8.56 36.35
C GLN A 146 -7.80 9.36 35.23
N VAL A 147 -8.56 9.75 34.19
CA VAL A 147 -8.06 10.58 33.09
C VAL A 147 -7.66 11.96 33.59
N LEU A 148 -8.48 12.60 34.43
CA LEU A 148 -8.17 13.91 35.01
C LEU A 148 -6.95 13.86 35.92
N GLN A 149 -6.83 12.84 36.77
CA GLN A 149 -5.67 12.64 37.64
C GLN A 149 -4.39 12.37 36.84
N ALA A 150 -4.50 11.73 35.68
CA ALA A 150 -3.39 11.56 34.75
C ALA A 150 -3.03 12.85 34.02
N TRP A 151 -4.03 13.64 33.62
CA TRP A 151 -3.93 14.84 32.78
C TRP A 151 -3.46 16.08 33.56
N ASN A 152 -4.07 16.37 34.71
CA ASN A 152 -3.84 17.60 35.49
C ASN A 152 -2.37 17.86 35.88
N PRO A 153 -1.55 16.84 36.21
CA PRO A 153 -0.12 17.04 36.50
C PRO A 153 0.74 17.28 35.26
N THR A 154 0.17 17.20 34.05
CA THR A 154 0.91 17.47 32.81
C THR A 154 1.05 18.98 32.68
N PRO A 155 2.28 19.52 32.57
CA PRO A 155 2.49 20.96 32.51
C PRO A 155 1.85 21.56 31.25
N GLN A 156 0.66 22.12 31.43
CA GLN A 156 -0.17 22.65 30.35
C GLN A 156 0.47 23.86 29.65
N THR A 157 1.36 24.56 30.37
CA THR A 157 2.22 25.63 29.84
C THR A 157 3.15 25.11 28.75
N ASN A 158 3.77 23.94 28.94
CA ASN A 158 4.65 23.34 27.94
C ASN A 158 3.84 22.91 26.71
N ILE A 159 2.66 22.33 26.90
CA ILE A 159 1.76 21.96 25.80
C ILE A 159 1.35 23.20 25.01
N ARG A 160 0.85 24.25 25.69
CA ARG A 160 0.44 25.51 25.05
C ARG A 160 1.60 26.22 24.36
N CYS A 161 2.79 26.25 24.96
CA CYS A 161 3.99 26.82 24.36
C CYS A 161 4.39 26.04 23.10
N LEU A 162 4.32 24.70 23.14
CA LEU A 162 4.65 23.85 22.01
C LEU A 162 3.66 24.03 20.86
N TYR A 163 2.36 24.17 21.14
CA TYR A 163 1.34 24.53 20.14
C TYR A 163 1.53 25.93 19.58
N GLY A 164 1.72 26.94 20.45
CA GLY A 164 1.88 28.34 20.04
C GLY A 164 3.14 28.58 19.22
N THR A 165 4.21 27.82 19.46
CA THR A 165 5.48 27.93 18.71
C THR A 165 5.58 26.94 17.55
N MET A 166 4.62 26.03 17.37
CA MET A 166 4.68 24.95 16.38
C MET A 166 4.85 25.49 14.95
N HIS A 167 4.13 26.55 14.62
CA HIS A 167 4.18 27.18 13.30
C HIS A 167 5.57 27.76 13.00
N ALA A 168 6.17 28.50 13.96
CA ALA A 168 7.52 29.06 13.82
C ALA A 168 8.59 27.96 13.71
N ARG A 169 8.48 26.89 14.48
CA ARG A 169 9.40 25.74 14.45
C ARG A 169 9.33 24.98 13.13
N LEU A 170 8.14 24.79 12.57
CA LEU A 170 7.95 24.16 11.26
C LEU A 170 8.53 25.03 10.15
N HIS A 171 8.28 26.34 10.17
CA HIS A 171 8.88 27.28 9.23
C HIS A 171 10.42 27.26 9.28
N ALA A 172 11.01 27.31 10.47
CA ALA A 172 12.46 27.24 10.63
C ALA A 172 13.03 25.90 10.12
N CYS A 173 12.33 24.78 10.36
CA CYS A 173 12.74 23.45 9.89
C CYS A 173 12.70 23.34 8.36
N ILE A 174 11.70 23.95 7.71
CA ILE A 174 11.58 23.98 6.25
C ILE A 174 12.68 24.85 5.65
N GLN A 175 12.92 26.04 6.22
CA GLN A 175 13.98 26.96 5.77
C GLN A 175 15.37 26.32 5.86
N ASN A 176 15.64 25.56 6.93
CA ASN A 176 16.92 24.88 7.12
C ASN A 176 16.99 23.50 6.43
N SER A 177 16.02 23.14 5.58
CA SER A 177 15.97 21.83 4.91
C SER A 177 16.08 20.63 5.87
N GLY A 178 15.54 20.76 7.09
CA GLY A 178 15.64 19.76 8.15
C GLY A 178 16.97 19.78 8.93
N GLY A 179 17.84 20.74 8.66
CA GLY A 179 19.06 21.00 9.43
C GLY A 179 18.78 21.53 10.84
N TYR A 180 19.84 21.67 11.64
CA TYR A 180 19.74 22.17 13.02
C TYR A 180 19.08 23.56 13.04
N THR A 181 18.02 23.69 13.83
CA THR A 181 17.39 24.98 14.15
C THR A 181 17.72 25.27 15.61
N GLY A 182 18.12 26.51 15.92
CA GLY A 182 18.44 26.96 17.30
C GLY A 182 17.23 27.07 18.23
N TYR A 183 16.15 26.35 17.89
CA TYR A 183 14.93 26.18 18.67
C TYR A 183 14.97 24.88 19.48
#